data_AF-A0A419SND3-F1
#
_entry.id   AF-A0A419SND3-F1
#
_cell.length_a   1.000
_cell.length_b   1.000
_cell.length_c   1.000
_cell.angle_alpha   90.00
_cell.angle_beta   90.00
_cell.angle_gamma   90.00
#
_symmetry.space_group_name_H-M   'P 1'
#
loop_
_entity.id
_entity.type
_entity.pdbx_description
1 polymer ?
#
loop_
_entity_poly.entity_id
_entity_poly.type
_entity_poly.pdbx_seq_one_letter_code
_entity_poly.pdbx_strand_id
1 'polypeptide(L)'
;MGVLLFIAGFIGILVSSILLFVDLINKRRLRYKVVSLALSFGLIGLAYLNFSVENPKETKAQPTVTELEPETLPWASDEEPDEETLALQKELRKVIHDAFGSWNGFNGRDTILQLDYNSERKSAFIRVFGKDGLTTNLIKRTIWQDAHDVLKKVKLMNGVEAVDFQIVLPLKADNGDIAHEIVMKMTFSAKAFAAIDWGDFPFEKMPQAADVYWVHRALD
;
A
#
# COMPACT_ATOMS: atom_id res chain seq x y z
N MET A 1 -13.12 -48.17 1.21
CA MET A 1 -12.10 -48.80 2.08
C MET A 1 -10.91 -47.90 2.40
N GLY A 2 -10.44 -47.01 1.51
CA GLY A 2 -9.24 -46.19 1.76
C GLY A 2 -9.31 -45.26 2.97
N VAL A 3 -10.47 -44.63 3.23
CA VAL A 3 -10.63 -43.66 4.33
C VAL A 3 -10.54 -44.32 5.71
N LEU A 4 -11.07 -45.54 5.87
CA LEU A 4 -11.03 -46.26 7.15
C LEU A 4 -9.61 -46.72 7.52
N LEU A 5 -8.81 -47.12 6.52
CA LEU A 5 -7.40 -47.45 6.74
C LEU A 5 -6.57 -46.22 7.11
N PHE A 6 -6.90 -45.05 6.54
CA PHE A 6 -6.24 -43.79 6.87
C PHE A 6 -6.54 -43.35 8.31
N ILE A 7 -7.78 -43.47 8.76
CA ILE A 7 -8.19 -43.14 10.14
C ILE A 7 -7.53 -44.08 11.15
N ALA A 8 -7.50 -45.40 10.87
CA ALA A 8 -6.83 -46.37 11.73
C ALA A 8 -5.33 -46.11 11.85
N GLY A 9 -4.67 -45.74 10.76
CA GLY A 9 -3.26 -45.36 10.76
C GLY A 9 -2.99 -44.10 11.59
N PHE A 10 -3.85 -43.09 11.48
CA PHE A 10 -3.70 -41.82 12.20
C PHE A 10 -3.87 -42.00 13.72
N ILE A 11 -4.83 -42.84 14.14
CA ILE A 11 -5.04 -43.17 15.56
C ILE A 11 -3.81 -43.89 16.13
N GLY A 12 -3.21 -44.82 15.39
CA GLY A 12 -1.98 -45.50 15.81
C GLY A 12 -0.82 -44.53 16.07
N ILE A 13 -0.63 -43.56 15.17
CA ILE A 13 0.41 -42.54 15.31
C ILE A 13 0.14 -41.64 16.52
N LEU A 14 -1.10 -41.18 16.71
CA LEU A 14 -1.48 -40.34 17.86
C LEU A 14 -1.27 -41.03 19.20
N VAL A 15 -1.67 -42.30 19.33
CA VAL A 15 -1.48 -43.07 20.58
C VAL A 15 0.00 -43.27 20.87
N SER A 16 0.83 -43.56 19.85
CA SER A 16 2.27 -43.70 20.03
C SER A 16 2.95 -42.38 20.44
N SER A 17 2.51 -41.25 19.88
CA SER A 17 3.01 -39.92 20.27
C SER A 17 2.64 -39.56 21.71
N ILE A 18 1.43 -39.90 22.15
CA ILE A 18 0.98 -39.66 23.53
C ILE A 18 1.78 -40.53 24.51
N LEU A 19 1.99 -41.81 24.22
CA LEU A 19 2.77 -42.70 25.08
C LEU A 19 4.23 -42.25 25.19
N LEU A 20 4.84 -41.80 24.08
CA LEU A 20 6.17 -41.21 24.09
C LEU A 20 6.22 -39.93 24.94
N PHE A 21 5.19 -39.09 24.85
CA PHE A 21 5.11 -37.85 25.64
C PHE A 21 4.97 -38.12 27.14
N VAL A 22 4.17 -39.12 27.52
CA VAL A 22 4.00 -39.56 28.92
C VAL A 22 5.31 -40.16 29.47
N ASP A 23 6.01 -41.02 28.71
CA ASP A 23 7.32 -41.56 29.12
C ASP A 23 8.39 -40.45 29.22
N LEU A 24 8.33 -39.45 28.33
CA LEU A 24 9.19 -38.27 28.35
C LEU A 24 8.97 -37.43 29.63
N ILE A 25 7.72 -37.23 30.04
CA ILE A 25 7.37 -36.50 31.28
C ILE A 25 7.83 -37.29 32.51
N ASN A 26 7.60 -38.60 32.53
CA ASN A 26 7.90 -39.43 33.69
C ASN A 26 9.42 -39.55 33.96
N LYS A 27 10.26 -39.48 32.92
CA LYS A 27 11.73 -39.56 33.04
C LYS A 27 12.45 -38.25 33.42
N ARG A 28 11.74 -37.15 33.71
CA ARG A 28 12.31 -35.83 34.15
C ARG A 28 13.58 -35.38 33.41
N ARG A 29 13.73 -35.71 32.11
CA ARG A 29 14.89 -35.33 31.28
C ARG A 29 14.50 -34.41 30.11
N LEU A 30 13.42 -33.64 30.25
CA LEU A 30 12.98 -32.74 29.20
C LEU A 30 13.62 -31.37 29.35
N ARG A 31 14.60 -31.12 28.47
CA ARG A 31 15.04 -29.76 28.18
C ARG A 31 13.89 -29.05 27.46
N TYR A 32 13.38 -27.97 28.05
CA TYR A 32 12.24 -27.17 27.58
C TYR A 32 12.24 -26.86 26.06
N LYS A 33 13.42 -26.81 25.44
CA LYS A 33 13.61 -26.60 23.99
C LYS A 33 13.02 -27.72 23.11
N VAL A 34 12.93 -28.96 23.58
CA VAL A 34 12.36 -30.08 22.81
C VAL A 34 10.83 -30.06 22.87
N VAL A 35 10.26 -29.62 23.98
CA VAL A 35 8.81 -29.50 24.17
C VAL A 35 8.24 -28.35 23.35
N SER A 36 8.94 -27.21 23.27
CA SER A 36 8.48 -26.09 22.44
C SER A 36 8.48 -26.41 20.94
N LEU A 37 9.40 -27.27 20.49
CA LEU A 37 9.49 -27.68 19.09
C LEU A 37 8.33 -28.63 18.70
N ALA A 38 7.93 -29.55 19.59
CA ALA A 38 6.81 -30.45 19.32
C ALA A 38 5.46 -29.71 19.29
N LEU A 39 5.31 -28.68 20.12
CA LEU A 39 4.07 -27.89 20.21
C LEU A 39 3.85 -26.99 18.98
N SER A 40 4.94 -26.46 18.39
CA SER A 40 4.85 -25.69 17.14
C SER A 40 4.49 -26.57 15.94
N PHE A 41 5.02 -27.79 15.85
CA PHE A 41 4.59 -28.73 14.80
C PHE A 41 3.13 -29.18 14.95
N GLY A 42 2.64 -29.34 16.19
CA GLY A 42 1.23 -29.67 16.46
C GLY A 42 0.24 -28.58 16.01
N LEU A 43 0.58 -27.30 16.19
CA LEU A 43 -0.24 -26.17 15.74
C LEU A 43 -0.26 -26.03 14.22
N ILE A 44 0.87 -26.29 13.55
CA ILE A 44 0.95 -26.29 12.08
C ILE A 44 0.11 -27.45 11.49
N GLY A 45 0.11 -28.61 12.13
CA GLY A 45 -0.73 -29.75 11.72
C GLY A 45 -2.23 -29.49 11.86
N LEU A 46 -2.65 -28.79 12.91
CA LEU A 46 -4.05 -28.38 13.11
C LEU A 46 -4.52 -27.33 12.08
N ALA A 47 -3.63 -26.41 11.68
CA ALA A 47 -3.91 -25.46 10.60
C ALA A 47 -4.12 -26.15 9.24
N TYR A 48 -3.36 -27.23 8.97
CA TYR A 48 -3.52 -28.01 7.73
C TYR A 48 -4.81 -28.84 7.68
N LEU A 49 -5.30 -29.34 8.81
CA LEU A 49 -6.54 -30.11 8.86
C LEU A 49 -7.80 -29.23 8.70
N ASN A 50 -7.79 -27.99 9.23
CA ASN A 50 -8.88 -27.03 9.00
C ASN A 50 -8.93 -26.52 7.55
N PHE A 51 -7.86 -26.69 6.76
CA PHE A 51 -7.83 -26.27 5.36
C PHE A 51 -8.39 -27.30 4.38
N SER A 52 -8.60 -28.57 4.78
CA SER A 52 -8.91 -29.67 3.85
C SER A 52 -10.33 -30.24 3.93
N VAL A 53 -11.24 -29.66 4.74
CA VAL A 53 -12.61 -30.18 4.92
C VAL A 53 -13.69 -29.40 4.14
N GLU A 54 -13.34 -28.34 3.42
CA GLU A 54 -14.30 -27.64 2.56
C GLU A 54 -13.89 -27.70 1.08
N ASN A 55 -14.61 -28.52 0.34
CA ASN A 55 -14.52 -28.77 -1.10
C ASN A 55 -15.99 -29.00 -1.57
N PRO A 56 -16.40 -28.82 -2.84
CA PRO A 56 -15.80 -28.08 -3.97
C PRO A 56 -16.82 -27.22 -4.80
N LYS A 57 -16.25 -26.39 -5.70
CA LYS A 57 -16.81 -25.85 -6.96
C LYS A 57 -17.93 -24.80 -6.91
N GLU A 58 -17.53 -23.53 -7.03
CA GLU A 58 -18.06 -22.65 -8.08
C GLU A 58 -16.92 -21.88 -8.75
N THR A 59 -16.84 -22.03 -10.07
CA THR A 59 -16.08 -21.16 -10.97
C THR A 59 -16.62 -19.75 -10.88
N LYS A 60 -15.81 -18.78 -10.42
CA LYS A 60 -15.98 -17.37 -10.78
C LYS A 60 -14.64 -16.64 -10.69
N ALA A 61 -14.31 -16.06 -11.84
CA ALA A 61 -13.37 -14.99 -12.13
C ALA A 61 -12.15 -14.82 -11.21
N GLN A 62 -10.97 -14.94 -11.83
CA GLN A 62 -9.79 -14.18 -11.44
C GLN A 62 -10.22 -12.78 -10.96
N PRO A 63 -9.62 -12.21 -9.89
CA PRO A 63 -9.81 -10.81 -9.62
C PRO A 63 -9.31 -10.09 -10.86
N THR A 64 -10.25 -9.59 -11.65
CA THR A 64 -10.01 -8.49 -12.56
C THR A 64 -9.47 -7.41 -11.64
N VAL A 65 -8.14 -7.32 -11.61
CA VAL A 65 -7.49 -6.02 -11.60
C VAL A 65 -8.31 -5.27 -12.63
N THR A 66 -9.21 -4.40 -12.15
CA THR A 66 -9.53 -3.22 -12.93
C THR A 66 -8.17 -2.56 -13.05
N GLU A 67 -7.43 -3.02 -14.06
CA GLU A 67 -6.51 -2.23 -14.81
C GLU A 67 -7.39 -1.04 -15.09
N LEU A 68 -7.14 0.01 -14.30
CA LEU A 68 -7.54 1.33 -14.66
C LEU A 68 -6.99 1.42 -16.06
N GLU A 69 -7.86 1.16 -17.04
CA GLU A 69 -7.66 1.57 -18.42
C GLU A 69 -7.11 2.98 -18.23
N PRO A 70 -5.87 3.26 -18.67
CA PRO A 70 -5.34 4.59 -18.52
C PRO A 70 -6.39 5.45 -19.21
N GLU A 71 -7.21 6.14 -18.43
CA GLU A 71 -7.95 7.27 -18.93
C GLU A 71 -6.83 8.13 -19.45
N THR A 72 -6.63 8.10 -20.76
CA THR A 72 -5.71 8.96 -21.47
C THR A 72 -6.18 10.34 -21.13
N LEU A 73 -5.58 10.92 -20.09
CA LEU A 73 -5.93 12.22 -19.61
C LEU A 73 -5.79 13.13 -20.83
N PRO A 74 -6.74 14.05 -21.11
CA PRO A 74 -6.75 14.85 -22.34
C PRO A 74 -5.53 15.79 -22.48
N TRP A 75 -4.55 15.69 -21.59
CA TRP A 75 -3.28 16.41 -21.57
C TRP A 75 -2.04 15.50 -21.60
N ALA A 76 -2.19 14.17 -21.57
CA ALA A 76 -1.10 13.23 -21.77
C ALA A 76 -0.71 13.26 -23.26
N SER A 77 0.51 13.70 -23.55
CA SER A 77 1.03 13.78 -24.92
C SER A 77 1.47 12.40 -25.40
N ASP A 78 1.14 12.05 -26.65
CA ASP A 78 1.61 10.83 -27.32
C ASP A 78 3.06 10.97 -27.87
N GLU A 79 3.67 12.15 -27.74
CA GLU A 79 5.05 12.39 -28.16
C GLU A 79 6.05 11.83 -27.12
N GLU A 80 7.12 11.18 -27.59
CA GLU A 80 8.21 10.77 -26.71
C GLU A 80 8.78 12.01 -25.99
N PRO A 81 8.92 11.97 -24.66
CA PRO A 81 9.39 13.11 -23.89
C PRO A 81 10.84 13.45 -24.29
N ASP A 82 11.10 14.74 -24.51
CA ASP A 82 12.45 15.23 -24.76
C ASP A 82 13.40 15.03 -23.55
N GLU A 83 14.70 15.20 -23.76
CA GLU A 83 15.73 14.97 -22.73
C GLU A 83 15.53 15.85 -21.48
N GLU A 84 15.06 17.08 -21.64
CA GLU A 84 14.82 18.02 -20.54
C GLU A 84 13.62 17.56 -19.69
N THR A 85 12.54 17.15 -20.35
CA THR A 85 11.35 16.57 -19.74
C THR A 85 11.69 15.29 -18.97
N LEU A 86 12.51 14.42 -19.54
CA LEU A 86 12.99 13.21 -18.87
C LEU A 86 13.85 13.53 -17.64
N ALA A 87 14.70 14.55 -17.72
CA ALA A 87 15.51 14.99 -16.59
C ALA A 87 14.64 15.52 -15.44
N LEU A 88 13.65 16.37 -15.76
CA LEU A 88 12.73 16.92 -14.78
C LEU A 88 11.84 15.84 -14.15
N GLN A 89 11.33 14.89 -14.94
CA GLN A 89 10.57 13.75 -14.39
C GLN A 89 11.41 12.90 -13.43
N LYS A 90 12.70 12.69 -13.72
CA LYS A 90 13.62 11.99 -12.80
C LYS A 90 13.82 12.76 -11.50
N GLU A 91 13.95 14.08 -11.58
CA GLU A 91 14.09 14.94 -10.40
C GLU A 91 12.81 14.94 -9.55
N LEU A 92 11.64 15.08 -10.19
CA LEU A 92 10.33 14.95 -9.56
C LEU A 92 10.18 13.61 -8.83
N ARG A 93 10.52 12.50 -9.52
CA ARG A 93 10.49 11.16 -8.93
C ARG A 93 11.35 11.08 -7.67
N LYS A 94 12.57 11.62 -7.71
CA LYS A 94 13.47 11.63 -6.54
C LYS A 94 12.85 12.41 -5.38
N VAL A 95 12.31 13.59 -5.64
CA VAL A 95 11.70 14.42 -4.58
C VAL A 95 10.47 13.75 -3.98
N ILE A 96 9.65 13.09 -4.81
CA ILE A 96 8.51 12.31 -4.32
C ILE A 96 8.99 11.14 -3.46
N HIS A 97 10.02 10.41 -3.89
CA HIS A 97 10.59 9.30 -3.11
C HIS A 97 11.24 9.75 -1.80
N ASP A 98 11.88 10.92 -1.76
CA ASP A 98 12.41 11.47 -0.52
C ASP A 98 11.30 11.72 0.52
N ALA A 99 10.15 12.20 0.06
CA ALA A 99 9.02 12.52 0.92
C ALA A 99 8.21 11.27 1.27
N PHE A 100 7.72 10.53 0.28
CA PHE A 100 6.80 9.40 0.46
C PHE A 100 7.49 8.04 0.66
N GLY A 101 8.81 7.97 0.44
CA GLY A 101 9.55 6.71 0.35
C GLY A 101 9.46 6.10 -1.05
N SER A 102 10.48 5.35 -1.47
CA SER A 102 10.52 4.66 -2.77
C SER A 102 9.72 3.36 -2.82
N TRP A 103 9.32 2.84 -1.67
CA TRP A 103 8.57 1.60 -1.54
C TRP A 103 7.42 1.78 -0.55
N ASN A 104 6.26 1.19 -0.85
CA ASN A 104 5.12 1.20 0.05
C ASN A 104 4.70 -0.23 0.46
N GLY A 105 4.27 -0.36 1.72
CA GLY A 105 3.85 -1.62 2.32
C GLY A 105 2.47 -2.11 1.90
N PHE A 106 1.68 -1.29 1.19
CA PHE A 106 0.31 -1.65 0.82
C PHE A 106 0.26 -2.55 -0.42
N ASN A 107 1.13 -2.31 -1.40
CA ASN A 107 1.16 -3.08 -2.64
C ASN A 107 2.52 -3.74 -2.93
N GLY A 108 3.52 -3.56 -2.07
CA GLY A 108 4.86 -4.12 -2.22
C GLY A 108 5.68 -3.58 -3.38
N ARG A 109 5.31 -2.42 -3.94
CA ARG A 109 5.91 -1.81 -5.14
C ARG A 109 6.29 -0.34 -4.90
N ASP A 110 6.68 0.35 -5.97
CA ASP A 110 6.94 1.79 -5.96
C ASP A 110 5.72 2.55 -5.41
N THR A 111 6.00 3.53 -4.56
CA THR A 111 5.01 4.44 -3.99
C THR A 111 4.36 5.33 -5.05
N ILE A 112 5.06 5.61 -6.15
CA ILE A 112 4.54 6.39 -7.27
C ILE A 112 3.70 5.47 -8.16
N LEU A 113 2.40 5.75 -8.22
CA LEU A 113 1.45 5.09 -9.12
C LEU A 113 1.49 5.71 -10.52
N GLN A 114 1.57 7.04 -10.58
CA GLN A 114 1.58 7.79 -11.82
C GLN A 114 2.35 9.09 -11.60
N LEU A 115 3.24 9.40 -12.54
CA LEU A 115 3.97 10.65 -12.58
C LEU A 115 4.07 11.05 -14.04
N ASP A 116 3.34 12.09 -14.40
CA ASP A 116 3.40 12.66 -15.74
C ASP A 116 3.72 14.15 -15.63
N TYR A 117 4.40 14.66 -16.64
CA TYR A 117 4.72 16.08 -16.75
C TYR A 117 4.39 16.55 -18.16
N ASN A 118 3.65 17.66 -18.26
CA ASN A 118 3.35 18.33 -19.50
C ASN A 118 4.25 19.57 -19.61
N SER A 119 5.18 19.56 -20.56
CA SER A 119 6.18 20.62 -20.76
C SER A 119 5.58 21.93 -21.27
N GLU A 120 4.58 21.87 -22.15
CA GLU A 120 3.89 23.05 -22.68
C GLU A 120 3.19 23.85 -21.58
N ARG A 121 2.52 23.14 -20.66
CA ARG A 121 1.77 23.72 -19.54
C ARG A 121 2.58 23.84 -18.26
N LYS A 122 3.80 23.32 -18.25
CA LYS A 122 4.68 23.23 -17.07
C LYS A 122 3.95 22.65 -15.85
N SER A 123 3.17 21.61 -16.08
CA SER A 123 2.28 21.02 -15.08
C SER A 123 2.64 19.59 -14.78
N ALA A 124 2.75 19.24 -13.51
CA ALA A 124 2.99 17.89 -13.04
C ALA A 124 1.70 17.25 -12.50
N PHE A 125 1.46 16.00 -12.87
CA PHE A 125 0.45 15.15 -12.25
C PHE A 125 1.14 14.07 -11.43
N ILE A 126 0.78 13.99 -10.15
CA ILE A 126 1.44 13.10 -9.19
C ILE A 126 0.36 12.28 -8.51
N ARG A 127 0.38 10.96 -8.72
CA ARG A 127 -0.43 9.99 -7.97
C ARG A 127 0.48 9.07 -7.18
N VAL A 128 0.32 9.05 -5.87
CA VAL A 128 1.16 8.27 -4.95
C VAL A 128 0.33 7.50 -3.93
N PHE A 129 0.87 6.41 -3.41
CA PHE A 129 0.37 5.84 -2.16
C PHE A 129 0.72 6.76 -0.99
N GLY A 130 -0.27 7.04 -0.15
CA GLY A 130 -0.03 7.69 1.14
C GLY A 130 0.77 6.78 2.08
N LYS A 131 1.26 7.34 3.18
CA LYS A 131 1.85 6.55 4.27
C LYS A 131 0.76 6.08 5.22
N ASP A 132 0.97 4.90 5.80
CA ASP A 132 0.13 4.40 6.88
C ASP A 132 0.31 5.25 8.15
N GLY A 133 -0.74 5.35 8.96
CA GLY A 133 -0.74 6.12 10.20
C GLY A 133 -1.68 5.49 11.24
N LEU A 134 -1.34 5.64 12.51
CA LEU A 134 -2.05 4.98 13.62
C LEU A 134 -3.53 5.38 13.73
N THR A 135 -3.90 6.59 13.28
CA THR A 135 -5.28 7.09 13.27
C THR A 135 -5.54 7.90 12.00
N THR A 136 -6.80 8.05 11.63
CA THR A 136 -7.24 8.84 10.46
C THR A 136 -6.72 10.28 10.46
N ASN A 137 -6.77 10.97 11.61
CA ASN A 137 -6.26 12.33 11.74
C ASN A 137 -4.74 12.40 11.57
N LEU A 138 -4.02 11.39 12.06
CA LEU A 138 -2.57 11.30 11.84
C LEU A 138 -2.25 11.05 10.37
N ILE A 139 -2.99 10.17 9.69
CA ILE A 139 -2.84 9.91 8.26
C ILE A 139 -3.03 11.21 7.46
N LYS A 140 -4.14 11.92 7.69
CA LYS A 140 -4.45 13.19 7.01
C LYS A 140 -3.33 14.23 7.20
N ARG A 141 -2.85 14.37 8.44
CA ARG A 141 -1.77 15.31 8.77
C ARG A 141 -0.43 14.91 8.14
N THR A 142 -0.09 13.63 8.15
CA THR A 142 1.12 13.10 7.50
C THR A 142 1.07 13.32 5.99
N ILE A 143 -0.09 13.09 5.35
CA ILE A 143 -0.29 13.36 3.93
C ILE A 143 -0.02 14.83 3.60
N TRP A 144 -0.58 15.76 4.40
CA TRP A 144 -0.33 17.19 4.18
C TRP A 144 1.14 17.55 4.32
N GLN A 145 1.82 17.00 5.32
CA GLN A 145 3.24 17.23 5.53
C GLN A 145 4.07 16.68 4.35
N ASP A 146 3.85 15.44 3.94
CA ASP A 146 4.60 14.82 2.85
C ASP A 146 4.36 15.54 1.52
N ALA A 147 3.11 15.90 1.21
CA ALA A 147 2.79 16.68 0.01
C ALA A 147 3.42 18.07 0.07
N HIS A 148 3.39 18.74 1.22
CA HIS A 148 4.04 20.02 1.42
C HIS A 148 5.57 19.93 1.17
N ASP A 149 6.23 18.89 1.70
CA ASP A 149 7.66 18.68 1.50
C ASP A 149 8.02 18.45 0.03
N VAL A 150 7.16 17.72 -0.71
CA VAL A 150 7.29 17.61 -2.17
C VAL A 150 7.17 18.98 -2.83
N LEU A 151 6.06 19.69 -2.61
CA LEU A 151 5.77 20.95 -3.28
C LEU A 151 6.82 22.04 -2.98
N LYS A 152 7.34 22.08 -1.75
CA LYS A 152 8.45 22.96 -1.36
C LYS A 152 9.71 22.70 -2.17
N LYS A 153 10.07 21.43 -2.39
CA LYS A 153 11.21 21.06 -3.22
C LYS A 153 10.94 21.28 -4.71
N VAL A 154 9.74 20.95 -5.18
CA VAL A 154 9.31 21.19 -6.58
C VAL A 154 9.35 22.67 -6.92
N LYS A 155 9.00 23.56 -6.00
CA LYS A 155 9.09 25.01 -6.23
C LYS A 155 10.51 25.48 -6.55
N LEU A 156 11.53 24.77 -6.07
CA LEU A 156 12.93 25.06 -6.35
C LEU A 156 13.39 24.50 -7.70
N MET A 157 12.62 23.58 -8.30
CA MET A 157 12.85 23.08 -9.64
C MET A 157 12.35 24.13 -10.64
N ASN A 158 13.23 24.60 -11.51
CA ASN A 158 12.81 25.37 -12.66
C ASN A 158 12.02 24.45 -13.60
N GLY A 159 10.82 24.84 -14.02
CA GLY A 159 10.03 24.11 -15.02
C GLY A 159 8.69 23.58 -14.54
N VAL A 160 8.40 23.54 -13.24
CA VAL A 160 7.06 23.16 -12.73
C VAL A 160 6.36 24.38 -12.14
N GLU A 161 5.24 24.74 -12.75
CA GLU A 161 4.42 25.88 -12.34
C GLU A 161 3.09 25.43 -11.74
N ALA A 162 2.51 24.31 -12.19
CA ALA A 162 1.26 23.77 -11.66
C ALA A 162 1.41 22.31 -11.23
N VAL A 163 0.66 21.90 -10.20
CA VAL A 163 0.70 20.53 -9.68
C VAL A 163 -0.71 20.01 -9.35
N ASP A 164 -1.05 18.84 -9.86
CA ASP A 164 -2.19 18.04 -9.39
C ASP A 164 -1.66 16.84 -8.60
N PHE A 165 -2.07 16.74 -7.34
CA PHE A 165 -1.59 15.76 -6.39
C PHE A 165 -2.74 14.86 -5.92
N GLN A 166 -2.59 13.55 -6.12
CA GLN A 166 -3.57 12.54 -5.72
C GLN A 166 -2.93 11.51 -4.80
N ILE A 167 -3.60 11.24 -3.69
CA ILE A 167 -3.16 10.27 -2.70
C ILE A 167 -4.08 9.07 -2.74
N VAL A 168 -3.49 7.88 -2.77
CA VAL A 168 -4.21 6.60 -2.75
C VAL A 168 -3.90 5.87 -1.45
N LEU A 169 -4.92 5.28 -0.82
CA LEU A 169 -4.76 4.37 0.31
C LEU A 169 -5.61 3.11 0.09
N PRO A 170 -5.20 1.96 0.66
CA PRO A 170 -6.10 0.82 0.76
C PRO A 170 -7.24 1.15 1.73
N LEU A 171 -8.46 1.07 1.24
CA LEU A 171 -9.68 1.15 2.03
C LEU A 171 -10.38 -0.20 2.03
N LYS A 172 -10.99 -0.54 3.16
CA LYS A 172 -11.82 -1.74 3.27
C LYS A 172 -13.21 -1.43 2.72
N ALA A 173 -13.62 -2.15 1.68
CA ALA A 173 -14.96 -2.08 1.12
C ALA A 173 -15.99 -2.80 2.01
N ASP A 174 -17.27 -2.52 1.78
CA ASP A 174 -18.39 -3.09 2.56
C ASP A 174 -18.44 -4.63 2.52
N ASN A 175 -17.95 -5.22 1.42
CA ASN A 175 -17.86 -6.67 1.24
C ASN A 175 -16.66 -7.31 1.97
N GLY A 176 -15.82 -6.50 2.61
CA GLY A 176 -14.64 -6.94 3.35
C GLY A 176 -13.33 -6.93 2.55
N ASP A 177 -13.38 -6.71 1.23
CA ASP A 177 -12.19 -6.63 0.38
C ASP A 177 -11.44 -5.31 0.57
N ILE A 178 -10.17 -5.28 0.17
CA ILE A 178 -9.35 -4.06 0.16
C ILE A 178 -9.33 -3.50 -1.27
N ALA A 179 -9.76 -2.24 -1.41
CA ALA A 179 -9.67 -1.47 -2.65
C ALA A 179 -8.68 -0.31 -2.48
N HIS A 180 -7.87 -0.04 -3.50
CA HIS A 180 -6.98 1.12 -3.52
C HIS A 180 -7.74 2.32 -4.08
N GLU A 181 -8.11 3.26 -3.21
CA GLU A 181 -8.95 4.39 -3.59
C GLU A 181 -8.22 5.72 -3.40
N ILE A 182 -8.56 6.71 -4.23
CA ILE A 182 -8.07 8.08 -4.04
C ILE A 182 -8.74 8.64 -2.78
N VAL A 183 -7.92 9.00 -1.80
CA VAL A 183 -8.38 9.52 -0.51
C VAL A 183 -8.19 11.02 -0.35
N MET A 184 -7.33 11.64 -1.17
CA MET A 184 -7.12 13.08 -1.17
C MET A 184 -6.72 13.57 -2.56
N LYS A 185 -7.24 14.74 -2.94
CA LYS A 185 -6.86 15.48 -4.15
C LYS A 185 -6.49 16.91 -3.77
N MET A 186 -5.38 17.41 -4.31
CA MET A 186 -4.91 18.77 -4.12
C MET A 186 -4.41 19.30 -5.46
N THR A 187 -5.08 20.31 -6.01
CA THR A 187 -4.65 20.97 -7.25
C THR A 187 -4.19 22.38 -6.96
N PHE A 188 -2.99 22.71 -7.44
CA PHE A 188 -2.39 24.03 -7.36
C PHE A 188 -2.15 24.54 -8.79
N SER A 189 -2.92 25.54 -9.21
CA SER A 189 -2.67 26.25 -10.47
C SER A 189 -1.35 27.01 -10.41
N ALA A 190 -0.83 27.43 -11.56
CA ALA A 190 0.37 28.27 -11.65
C ALA A 190 0.30 29.50 -10.75
N LYS A 191 -0.88 30.13 -10.67
CA LYS A 191 -1.12 31.29 -9.82
C LYS A 191 -1.05 30.94 -8.33
N ALA A 192 -1.76 29.90 -7.90
CA ALA A 192 -1.77 29.49 -6.50
C ALA A 192 -0.40 29.00 -6.05
N PHE A 193 0.23 28.13 -6.84
CA PHE A 193 1.55 27.56 -6.56
C PHE A 193 2.64 28.64 -6.45
N ALA A 194 2.57 29.69 -7.26
CA ALA A 194 3.51 30.81 -7.19
C ALA A 194 3.25 31.78 -6.02
N ALA A 195 2.00 31.91 -5.56
CA ALA A 195 1.62 32.85 -4.50
C ALA A 195 1.98 32.35 -3.09
N ILE A 196 2.20 31.05 -2.92
CA ILE A 196 2.52 30.44 -1.64
C ILE A 196 4.02 30.60 -1.33
N ASP A 197 4.34 31.08 -0.13
CA ASP A 197 5.70 31.05 0.40
C ASP A 197 6.01 29.67 1.00
N TRP A 198 6.41 28.72 0.15
CA TRP A 198 6.71 27.34 0.56
C TRP A 198 7.85 27.22 1.58
N GLY A 199 8.64 28.28 1.82
CA GLY A 199 9.65 28.31 2.87
C GLY A 199 9.01 28.21 4.26
N ASP A 200 8.03 29.07 4.49
CA ASP A 200 7.40 29.32 5.80
C ASP A 200 5.92 28.93 5.87
N PHE A 201 5.34 28.45 4.77
CA PHE A 201 3.95 28.03 4.73
C PHE A 201 3.70 26.81 5.65
N PRO A 202 2.71 26.87 6.55
CA PRO A 202 2.40 25.75 7.43
C PRO A 202 1.63 24.67 6.66
N PHE A 203 2.11 23.43 6.69
CA PHE A 203 1.51 22.33 5.93
C PHE A 203 0.06 22.03 6.35
N GLU A 204 -0.37 22.38 7.57
CA GLU A 204 -1.76 22.24 8.00
C GLU A 204 -2.72 23.15 7.23
N LYS A 205 -2.20 24.17 6.53
CA LYS A 205 -2.99 25.07 5.69
C LYS A 205 -3.09 24.63 4.22
N MET A 206 -2.53 23.47 3.88
CA MET A 206 -2.62 22.89 2.53
C MET A 206 -4.06 22.87 1.97
N PRO A 207 -5.10 22.49 2.74
CA PRO A 207 -6.48 22.50 2.25
C PRO A 207 -6.99 23.86 1.76
N GLN A 208 -6.53 24.95 2.38
CA GLN A 208 -6.97 26.31 2.06
C GLN A 208 -6.14 26.93 0.92
N ALA A 209 -4.94 26.41 0.67
CA ALA A 209 -4.04 26.91 -0.36
C ALA A 209 -4.25 26.27 -1.73
N ALA A 210 -4.81 25.05 -1.77
CA ALA A 210 -5.15 24.39 -3.02
C ALA A 210 -6.37 25.04 -3.67
N ASP A 211 -6.33 25.24 -4.99
CA ASP A 211 -7.50 25.70 -5.77
C ASP A 211 -8.62 24.65 -5.75
N VAL A 212 -8.22 23.37 -5.77
CA VAL A 212 -9.13 22.24 -5.56
C VAL A 212 -8.59 21.41 -4.41
N TYR A 213 -9.39 21.30 -3.36
CA TYR A 213 -9.15 20.39 -2.24
C TYR A 213 -10.33 19.44 -2.10
N TRP A 214 -10.04 18.14 -2.08
CA TRP A 214 -11.04 17.12 -1.79
C TRP A 214 -10.43 16.03 -0.91
N VAL A 215 -11.21 15.55 0.05
CA VAL A 215 -10.85 14.46 0.95
C VAL A 215 -11.96 13.43 0.95
N HIS A 216 -11.59 12.16 0.90
CA HIS A 216 -12.53 11.05 0.98
C HIS A 216 -13.12 10.97 2.39
N ARG A 217 -14.40 10.57 2.50
CA ARG A 217 -15.13 10.48 3.78
C ARG A 217 -14.41 9.62 4.84
N ALA A 218 -13.67 8.61 4.41
CA ALA A 218 -12.89 7.77 5.34
C ALA A 218 -11.77 8.54 6.07
N LEU A 219 -11.38 9.71 5.56
CA LEU A 219 -10.37 10.60 6.14
C LEU A 219 -10.94 11.87 6.77
N ASP A 220 -12.26 12.05 6.76
CA ASP A 220 -12.92 13.29 7.24
C ASP A 220 -12.99 13.35 8.76
#